data_AF-A0A661H418-F1
#
_entry.id   AF-A0A661H418-F1
#
_cell.length_a   1.000
_cell.length_b   1.000
_cell.length_c   1.000
_cell.angle_alpha   90.00
_cell.angle_beta   90.00
_cell.angle_gamma   90.00
#
_symmetry.space_group_name_H-M   'P 1'
#
loop_
_entity.id
_entity.type
_entity.pdbx_description
1 polymer ?
#
loop_
_entity_poly.entity_id
_entity_poly.type
_entity_poly.pdbx_seq_one_letter_code
_entity_poly.pdbx_strand_id
1 'polypeptide(L)'
;MRLWTKLLFAGVLLQLAPGVGLITSVQATAETLSTGRQEYSDAMQAIDRGRWTEYEQLRPALDDYPLAIYLDYFQLRRQAHKVRPVEARRFISLSEDTPLPNRFLLVYLRQAGKDRRWQDFLQVMPDEPNTLELKCYYFRAKLAAGDKLVAWEGAERLWVHGKSQPKQCDPLFAAWLKAGELDDEVVWARLLKAFDARQRTLMKYVARKGSAELRPWSEKLLAVYAKPDKLAGQSLPADSPYSADIASHGLAYLARYSPEQALALWTD
;
A
#
# COMPACT_ATOMS: atom_id res chain seq x y z
N MET A 1 7.32 -91.81 -7.83
CA MET A 1 8.80 -91.84 -7.95
C MET A 1 9.35 -90.96 -6.83
N ARG A 2 9.90 -91.55 -5.76
CA ARG A 2 11.33 -91.51 -5.35
C ARG A 2 11.90 -90.08 -5.35
N LEU A 3 12.55 -89.51 -4.33
CA LEU A 3 13.15 -89.95 -3.06
C LEU A 3 13.52 -88.65 -2.32
N TRP A 4 13.52 -88.67 -0.98
CA TRP A 4 14.26 -87.71 -0.15
C TRP A 4 15.75 -88.04 -0.15
N THR A 5 16.65 -87.06 -0.26
CA THR A 5 17.95 -87.09 0.44
C THR A 5 18.64 -85.72 0.51
N LYS A 6 19.31 -85.54 1.65
CA LYS A 6 20.13 -84.42 2.16
C LYS A 6 21.35 -84.10 1.30
N LEU A 7 21.83 -82.85 1.37
CA LEU A 7 23.26 -82.43 1.30
C LEU A 7 23.32 -81.00 1.91
N LEU A 8 23.75 -80.84 3.17
CA LEU A 8 25.13 -80.68 3.66
C LEU A 8 25.89 -79.45 3.15
N PHE A 9 26.30 -78.66 4.14
CA PHE A 9 27.11 -77.45 4.14
C PHE A 9 28.32 -77.49 3.21
N ALA A 10 28.54 -76.39 2.49
CA ALA A 10 29.87 -75.94 2.06
C ALA A 10 29.96 -74.43 2.30
N GLY A 11 30.78 -74.05 3.28
CA GLY A 11 31.12 -72.67 3.54
C GLY A 11 31.96 -72.10 2.40
N VAL A 12 31.65 -70.86 2.01
CA VAL A 12 32.53 -70.05 1.18
C VAL A 12 32.89 -68.82 1.98
N LEU A 13 34.19 -68.71 2.23
CA LEU A 13 34.86 -67.66 2.99
C LEU A 13 34.67 -66.28 2.33
N LEU A 14 34.28 -65.36 3.20
CA LEU A 14 34.26 -63.92 3.05
C LEU A 14 35.63 -63.40 2.56
N GLN A 15 35.72 -62.86 1.36
CA GLN A 15 36.81 -61.97 0.97
C GLN A 15 36.29 -60.52 0.97
N LEU A 16 36.61 -59.82 2.05
CA LEU A 16 36.45 -58.37 2.18
C LEU A 16 37.47 -57.69 1.25
N ALA A 17 37.00 -57.21 0.09
CA ALA A 17 37.71 -56.16 -0.62
C ALA A 17 37.45 -54.83 0.12
N PRO A 18 38.47 -54.05 0.49
CA PRO A 18 38.27 -52.70 0.98
C PRO A 18 37.82 -51.85 -0.22
N GLY A 19 36.50 -51.72 -0.38
CA GLY A 19 35.91 -50.67 -1.18
C GLY A 19 36.28 -49.34 -0.56
N VAL A 20 37.31 -48.68 -1.10
CA VAL A 20 37.62 -47.28 -0.80
C VAL A 20 36.47 -46.45 -1.36
N GLY A 21 35.43 -46.31 -0.54
CA GLY A 21 34.30 -45.42 -0.82
C GLY A 21 34.78 -43.99 -0.76
N LEU A 22 34.83 -43.33 -1.91
CA LEU A 22 34.96 -41.87 -2.04
C LEU A 22 33.74 -41.19 -1.40
N ILE A 23 33.81 -40.97 -0.09
CA ILE A 23 32.90 -40.07 0.65
C ILE A 23 33.60 -38.71 0.72
N THR A 24 33.65 -37.96 -0.39
CA THR A 24 34.31 -36.63 -0.42
C THR A 24 33.39 -35.49 -0.84
N SER A 25 32.12 -35.73 -1.18
CA SER A 25 31.23 -34.70 -1.73
C SER A 25 30.49 -33.85 -0.67
N VAL A 26 30.37 -34.29 0.58
CA VAL A 26 29.55 -33.58 1.58
C VAL A 26 30.32 -32.44 2.29
N GLN A 27 31.62 -32.60 2.55
CA GLN A 27 32.40 -31.63 3.33
C GLN A 27 32.65 -30.31 2.57
N ALA A 28 32.90 -30.38 1.25
CA ALA A 28 33.13 -29.19 0.42
C ALA A 28 31.91 -28.24 0.43
N THR A 29 30.68 -28.78 0.40
CA THR A 29 29.47 -27.94 0.43
C THR A 29 29.29 -27.19 1.74
N ALA A 30 29.68 -27.77 2.87
CA ALA A 30 29.53 -27.16 4.19
C ALA A 30 30.52 -26.00 4.41
N GLU A 31 31.76 -26.14 3.92
CA GLU A 31 32.81 -25.12 4.04
C GLU A 31 32.60 -23.96 3.04
N THR A 32 32.13 -24.23 1.83
CA THR A 32 31.72 -23.18 0.89
C THR A 32 30.51 -22.38 1.41
N LEU A 33 29.53 -23.06 2.05
CA LEU A 33 28.38 -22.39 2.66
C LEU A 33 28.76 -21.57 3.90
N SER A 34 29.74 -21.99 4.70
CA SER A 34 30.18 -21.21 5.88
C SER A 34 30.93 -19.94 5.48
N THR A 35 31.80 -20.01 4.46
CA THR A 35 32.50 -18.84 3.89
C THR A 35 31.50 -17.85 3.29
N GLY A 36 30.54 -18.32 2.46
CA GLY A 36 29.53 -17.44 1.88
C GLY A 36 28.62 -16.75 2.92
N ARG A 37 28.37 -17.38 4.08
CA ARG A 37 27.65 -16.73 5.19
C ARG A 37 28.43 -15.57 5.80
N GLN A 38 29.74 -15.74 5.96
CA GLN A 38 30.60 -14.68 6.51
C GLN A 38 30.69 -13.50 5.54
N GLU A 39 30.95 -13.77 4.27
CA GLU A 39 30.99 -12.73 3.22
C GLU A 39 29.66 -11.98 3.10
N TYR A 40 28.53 -12.69 3.19
CA TYR A 40 27.21 -12.07 3.24
C TYR A 40 27.03 -11.17 4.48
N SER A 41 27.49 -11.62 5.65
CA SER A 41 27.46 -10.83 6.90
C SER A 41 28.28 -9.55 6.77
N ASP A 42 29.46 -9.62 6.17
CA ASP A 42 30.33 -8.47 5.97
C ASP A 42 29.72 -7.48 4.95
N ALA A 43 29.13 -7.98 3.86
CA ALA A 43 28.40 -7.16 2.90
C ALA A 43 27.19 -6.46 3.55
N MET A 44 26.43 -7.15 4.40
CA MET A 44 25.34 -6.56 5.17
C MET A 44 25.82 -5.44 6.10
N GLN A 45 26.92 -5.66 6.83
CA GLN A 45 27.51 -4.64 7.69
C GLN A 45 27.98 -3.41 6.90
N ALA A 46 28.54 -3.60 5.70
CA ALA A 46 28.92 -2.51 4.81
C ALA A 46 27.68 -1.69 4.37
N ILE A 47 26.58 -2.34 3.98
CA ILE A 47 25.30 -1.68 3.65
C ILE A 47 24.78 -0.88 4.86
N ASP A 48 24.74 -1.50 6.03
CA ASP A 48 24.18 -0.88 7.24
C ASP A 48 24.92 0.40 7.61
N ARG A 49 26.25 0.35 7.53
CA ARG A 49 27.16 1.48 7.78
C ARG A 49 27.28 2.45 6.61
N GLY A 50 26.62 2.18 5.47
CA GLY A 50 26.64 3.03 4.28
C GLY A 50 27.98 3.06 3.54
N ARG A 51 28.82 2.03 3.72
CA ARG A 51 30.12 1.88 3.04
C ARG A 51 29.92 1.24 1.67
N TRP A 52 29.39 2.02 0.74
CA TRP A 52 28.96 1.52 -0.58
C TRP A 52 30.10 0.96 -1.41
N THR A 53 31.29 1.57 -1.39
CA THR A 53 32.47 1.07 -2.12
C THR A 53 32.91 -0.31 -1.62
N GLU A 54 32.90 -0.53 -0.29
CA GLU A 54 33.22 -1.83 0.30
C GLU A 54 32.16 -2.87 -0.08
N TYR A 55 30.88 -2.51 -0.01
CA TYR A 55 29.80 -3.39 -0.47
C TYR A 55 29.95 -3.78 -1.94
N GLU A 56 30.25 -2.82 -2.83
CA GLU A 56 30.44 -3.06 -4.26
C GLU A 56 31.62 -4.00 -4.55
N GLN A 57 32.66 -3.99 -3.69
CA GLN A 57 33.78 -4.93 -3.77
C GLN A 57 33.42 -6.33 -3.26
N LEU A 58 32.57 -6.43 -2.23
CA LEU A 58 32.17 -7.71 -1.64
C LEU A 58 31.09 -8.44 -2.46
N ARG A 59 30.21 -7.70 -3.14
CA ARG A 59 29.02 -8.26 -3.80
C ARG A 59 29.31 -9.30 -4.90
N PRO A 60 30.33 -9.17 -5.76
CA PRO A 60 30.59 -10.15 -6.84
C PRO A 60 30.92 -11.57 -6.33
N ALA A 61 31.54 -11.69 -5.14
CA ALA A 61 31.85 -13.00 -4.55
C ALA A 61 30.59 -13.80 -4.15
N LEU A 62 29.43 -13.13 -4.10
CA LEU A 62 28.16 -13.68 -3.66
C LEU A 62 27.18 -13.95 -4.82
N ASP A 63 27.62 -13.92 -6.09
CA ASP A 63 26.71 -14.08 -7.24
C ASP A 63 25.89 -15.38 -7.19
N ASP A 64 26.50 -16.49 -6.77
CA ASP A 64 25.84 -17.79 -6.62
C ASP A 64 25.26 -18.03 -5.20
N TYR A 65 25.37 -17.04 -4.30
CA TYR A 65 24.89 -17.18 -2.92
C TYR A 65 23.36 -16.98 -2.87
N PRO A 66 22.58 -17.93 -2.32
CA PRO A 66 21.12 -17.91 -2.42
C PRO A 66 20.43 -16.64 -1.88
N LEU A 67 21.03 -15.94 -0.93
CA LEU A 67 20.46 -14.72 -0.35
C LEU A 67 21.00 -13.43 -0.96
N ALA A 68 21.89 -13.48 -1.96
CA ALA A 68 22.49 -12.28 -2.55
C ALA A 68 21.47 -11.26 -3.07
N ILE A 69 20.31 -11.73 -3.56
CA ILE A 69 19.19 -10.86 -3.98
C ILE A 69 18.68 -9.93 -2.86
N TYR A 70 18.83 -10.33 -1.59
CA TYR A 70 18.48 -9.48 -0.45
C TYR A 70 19.48 -8.33 -0.26
N LEU A 71 20.76 -8.54 -0.57
CA LEU A 71 21.75 -7.45 -0.55
C LEU A 71 21.36 -6.37 -1.56
N ASP A 72 21.00 -6.79 -2.78
CA ASP A 72 20.58 -5.90 -3.87
C ASP A 72 19.33 -5.11 -3.45
N TYR A 73 18.35 -5.80 -2.84
CA TYR A 73 17.18 -5.14 -2.24
C TYR A 73 17.56 -4.07 -1.21
N PHE A 74 18.44 -4.39 -0.26
CA PHE A 74 18.82 -3.46 0.81
C PHE A 74 19.60 -2.26 0.28
N GLN A 75 20.50 -2.46 -0.68
CA GLN A 75 21.20 -1.39 -1.38
C GLN A 75 20.19 -0.48 -2.10
N LEU A 76 19.35 -1.03 -2.97
CA LEU A 76 18.38 -0.26 -3.75
C LEU A 76 17.39 0.48 -2.84
N ARG A 77 16.97 -0.13 -1.72
CA ARG A 77 16.11 0.52 -0.72
C ARG A 77 16.80 1.71 -0.06
N ARG A 78 18.07 1.57 0.35
CA ARG A 78 18.84 2.65 1.00
C ARG A 78 19.18 3.77 0.02
N GLN A 79 19.27 3.46 -1.27
CA GLN A 79 19.62 4.41 -2.33
C GLN A 79 18.45 4.70 -3.29
N ALA A 80 17.21 4.52 -2.86
CA ALA A 80 16.02 4.61 -3.73
C ALA A 80 15.89 5.92 -4.52
N HIS A 81 16.50 7.02 -4.04
CA HIS A 81 16.53 8.32 -4.71
C HIS A 81 17.44 8.33 -5.97
N LYS A 82 18.39 7.39 -6.08
CA LYS A 82 19.29 7.21 -7.22
C LYS A 82 18.80 6.17 -8.22
N VAL A 83 17.85 5.33 -7.83
CA VAL A 83 17.40 4.20 -8.67
C VAL A 83 16.62 4.71 -9.88
N ARG A 84 17.09 4.32 -11.07
CA ARG A 84 16.45 4.63 -12.34
C ARG A 84 15.30 3.65 -12.63
N PRO A 85 14.30 4.02 -13.44
CA PRO A 85 13.18 3.14 -13.76
C PRO A 85 13.59 1.80 -14.39
N VAL A 86 14.64 1.78 -15.20
CA VAL A 86 15.18 0.53 -15.80
C VAL A 86 15.77 -0.41 -14.74
N GLU A 87 16.49 0.14 -13.76
CA GLU A 87 17.05 -0.64 -12.65
C GLU A 87 15.95 -1.18 -11.75
N ALA A 88 14.92 -0.37 -11.51
CA ALA A 88 13.76 -0.79 -10.72
C ALA A 88 13.00 -1.95 -11.38
N ARG A 89 12.68 -1.83 -12.67
CA ARG A 89 12.02 -2.91 -13.44
C ARG A 89 12.88 -4.17 -13.48
N ARG A 90 14.19 -4.03 -13.67
CA ARG A 90 15.14 -5.15 -13.65
C ARG A 90 15.09 -5.89 -12.32
N PHE A 91 15.19 -5.18 -11.19
CA PHE A 91 15.15 -5.82 -9.87
C PHE A 91 13.79 -6.49 -9.60
N ILE A 92 12.68 -5.84 -9.97
CA ILE A 92 11.32 -6.40 -9.82
C ILE A 92 11.19 -7.73 -10.57
N SER A 93 11.67 -7.79 -11.81
CA SER A 93 11.65 -9.03 -12.62
C SER A 93 12.59 -10.09 -12.06
N LEU A 94 13.83 -9.73 -11.71
CA LEU A 94 14.80 -10.68 -11.15
C LEU A 94 14.40 -11.27 -9.80
N SER A 95 13.47 -10.64 -9.09
CA SER A 95 13.04 -11.07 -7.76
C SER A 95 11.63 -11.66 -7.74
N GLU A 96 11.03 -11.95 -8.91
CA GLU A 96 9.60 -12.31 -9.04
C GLU A 96 9.16 -13.51 -8.20
N ASP A 97 10.02 -14.51 -8.03
CA ASP A 97 9.75 -15.71 -7.21
C ASP A 97 9.98 -15.50 -5.70
N THR A 98 10.09 -14.24 -5.26
CA THR A 98 10.32 -13.88 -3.86
C THR A 98 9.29 -12.88 -3.35
N PRO A 99 9.25 -12.58 -2.04
CA PRO A 99 8.43 -11.49 -1.52
C PRO A 99 8.94 -10.08 -1.84
N LEU A 100 10.10 -9.93 -2.47
CA LEU A 100 10.80 -8.66 -2.67
C LEU A 100 10.20 -7.72 -3.73
N PRO A 101 9.61 -8.17 -4.85
CA PRO A 101 9.13 -7.27 -5.92
C PRO A 101 8.15 -6.24 -5.39
N ASN A 102 7.12 -6.69 -4.67
CA ASN A 102 6.09 -5.82 -4.11
C ASN A 102 6.65 -4.89 -3.01
N ARG A 103 7.59 -5.39 -2.20
CA ARG A 103 8.25 -4.59 -1.16
C ARG A 103 9.08 -3.46 -1.78
N PHE A 104 9.86 -3.79 -2.80
CA PHE A 104 10.71 -2.85 -3.48
C PHE A 104 9.92 -1.85 -4.32
N LEU A 105 8.91 -2.30 -5.05
CA LEU A 105 8.02 -1.44 -5.83
C LEU A 105 7.40 -0.33 -4.97
N LEU A 106 6.94 -0.66 -3.76
CA LEU A 106 6.42 0.32 -2.81
C LEU A 106 7.47 1.35 -2.38
N VAL A 107 8.71 0.90 -2.10
CA VAL A 107 9.82 1.78 -1.75
C VAL A 107 10.14 2.74 -2.90
N TYR A 108 10.29 2.19 -4.11
CA TYR A 108 10.62 2.93 -5.31
C TYR A 108 9.56 3.98 -5.63
N LEU A 109 8.28 3.60 -5.69
CA LEU A 109 7.19 4.52 -6.05
C LEU A 109 6.98 5.62 -5.02
N ARG A 110 7.12 5.31 -3.72
CA ARG A 110 7.09 6.35 -2.68
C ARG A 110 8.22 7.35 -2.84
N GLN A 111 9.43 6.88 -3.14
CA GLN A 111 10.57 7.76 -3.32
C GLN A 111 10.42 8.61 -4.59
N ALA A 112 10.07 8.00 -5.73
CA ALA A 112 9.78 8.71 -6.98
C ALA A 112 8.68 9.76 -6.80
N GLY A 113 7.62 9.44 -6.05
CA GLY A 113 6.53 10.37 -5.74
C GLY A 113 6.94 11.54 -4.85
N LYS A 114 7.77 11.29 -3.83
CA LYS A 114 8.36 12.34 -2.97
C LYS A 114 9.25 13.28 -3.77
N ASP A 115 10.07 12.72 -4.65
CA ASP A 115 11.04 13.45 -5.49
C ASP A 115 10.40 14.07 -6.73
N ARG A 116 9.09 13.86 -6.95
CA ARG A 116 8.33 14.34 -8.10
C ARG A 116 8.86 13.83 -9.45
N ARG A 117 9.50 12.66 -9.46
CA ARG A 117 9.96 11.98 -10.68
C ARG A 117 8.78 11.31 -11.38
N TRP A 118 7.86 12.11 -11.92
CA TRP A 118 6.58 11.63 -12.45
C TRP A 118 6.71 10.69 -13.66
N GLN A 119 7.63 11.01 -14.57
CA GLN A 119 7.91 10.14 -15.71
C GLN A 119 8.46 8.78 -15.26
N ASP A 120 9.38 8.78 -14.29
CA ASP A 120 9.94 7.56 -13.72
C ASP A 120 8.90 6.74 -12.95
N PHE A 121 7.97 7.41 -12.26
CA PHE A 121 6.85 6.77 -11.58
C PHE A 121 5.96 6.03 -12.59
N LEU A 122 5.48 6.74 -13.62
CA LEU A 122 4.56 6.18 -14.62
C LEU A 122 5.23 5.12 -15.51
N GLN A 123 6.54 5.18 -15.69
CA GLN A 123 7.32 4.15 -16.37
C GLN A 123 7.38 2.82 -15.62
N VAL A 124 7.26 2.84 -14.29
CA VAL A 124 7.30 1.62 -13.45
C VAL A 124 5.90 1.18 -13.04
N MET A 125 4.96 2.13 -12.91
CA MET A 125 3.57 1.90 -12.54
C MET A 125 2.65 2.71 -13.47
N PRO A 126 2.34 2.21 -14.67
CA PRO A 126 1.48 2.89 -15.63
C PRO A 126 0.00 2.87 -15.24
N ASP A 127 -0.39 1.90 -14.41
CA ASP A 127 -1.76 1.69 -13.93
C ASP A 127 -1.95 2.22 -12.50
N GLU A 128 -3.21 2.37 -12.06
CA GLU A 128 -3.52 2.88 -10.72
C GLU A 128 -3.03 1.90 -9.62
N PRO A 129 -2.18 2.34 -8.68
CA PRO A 129 -1.66 1.48 -7.62
C PRO A 129 -2.68 1.25 -6.50
N ASN A 130 -2.49 0.20 -5.71
CA ASN A 130 -3.49 -0.21 -4.70
C ASN A 130 -3.55 0.69 -3.46
N THR A 131 -2.42 1.23 -2.99
CA THR A 131 -2.38 1.99 -1.73
C THR A 131 -2.81 3.44 -1.95
N LEU A 132 -3.59 3.98 -1.01
CA LEU A 132 -4.09 5.36 -1.07
C LEU A 132 -2.96 6.40 -1.26
N GLU A 133 -1.85 6.23 -0.55
CA GLU A 133 -0.67 7.10 -0.70
C GLU A 133 -0.16 7.10 -2.15
N LEU A 134 0.00 5.91 -2.74
CA LEU A 134 0.48 5.78 -4.12
C LEU A 134 -0.55 6.24 -5.14
N LYS A 135 -1.86 6.07 -4.89
CA LYS A 135 -2.91 6.64 -5.75
C LYS A 135 -2.78 8.15 -5.86
N CYS A 136 -2.53 8.81 -4.73
CA CYS A 136 -2.31 10.25 -4.71
C CYS A 136 -1.08 10.67 -5.52
N TYR A 137 0.03 9.92 -5.47
CA TYR A 137 1.17 10.18 -6.35
C TYR A 137 0.87 9.88 -7.82
N TYR A 138 0.13 8.80 -8.10
CA TYR A 138 -0.25 8.40 -9.45
C TYR A 138 -1.07 9.48 -10.15
N PHE A 139 -2.14 9.99 -9.53
CA PHE A 139 -2.96 11.05 -10.13
C PHE A 139 -2.22 12.38 -10.25
N ARG A 140 -1.28 12.67 -9.34
CA ARG A 140 -0.36 13.81 -9.49
C ARG A 140 0.57 13.63 -10.69
N ALA A 141 1.04 12.40 -10.92
CA ALA A 141 1.87 12.08 -12.07
C ALA A 141 1.07 12.17 -13.39
N LYS A 142 -0.17 11.68 -13.42
CA LYS A 142 -1.10 11.84 -14.56
C LYS A 142 -1.36 13.31 -14.88
N LEU A 143 -1.64 14.11 -13.85
CA LEU A 143 -1.81 15.56 -14.00
C LEU A 143 -0.56 16.22 -14.61
N ALA A 144 0.63 15.86 -14.10
CA ALA A 144 1.89 16.40 -14.59
C ALA A 144 2.23 15.94 -16.02
N ALA A 145 1.75 14.77 -16.43
CA ALA A 145 1.85 14.26 -17.79
C ALA A 145 0.82 14.87 -18.75
N GLY A 146 -0.06 15.75 -18.27
CA GLY A 146 -1.09 16.42 -19.07
C GLY A 146 -2.43 15.66 -19.15
N ASP A 147 -2.53 14.49 -18.54
CA ASP A 147 -3.75 13.68 -18.50
C ASP A 147 -4.68 14.19 -17.38
N LYS A 148 -5.31 15.33 -17.64
CA LYS A 148 -6.19 16.02 -16.68
C LYS A 148 -7.45 15.22 -16.35
N LEU A 149 -8.04 14.57 -17.36
CA LEU A 149 -9.27 13.79 -17.17
C LEU A 149 -9.08 12.72 -16.10
N VAL A 150 -8.07 11.85 -16.29
CA VAL A 150 -7.76 10.80 -15.32
C VAL A 150 -7.36 11.38 -13.96
N ALA A 151 -6.62 12.49 -13.95
CA ALA A 151 -6.22 13.14 -12.71
C ALA A 151 -7.40 13.69 -11.90
N TRP A 152 -8.39 14.31 -12.55
CA TRP A 152 -9.54 14.93 -11.90
C TRP A 152 -10.58 13.90 -11.46
N GLU A 153 -10.87 12.89 -12.28
CA GLU A 153 -11.69 11.74 -11.86
C GLU A 153 -11.08 11.05 -10.62
N GLY A 154 -9.76 10.89 -10.62
CA GLY A 154 -9.01 10.39 -9.47
C GLY A 154 -9.09 11.33 -8.26
N ALA A 155 -8.94 12.63 -8.46
CA ALA A 155 -9.01 13.63 -7.40
C ALA A 155 -10.39 13.63 -6.72
N GLU A 156 -11.48 13.62 -7.50
CA GLU A 156 -12.84 13.59 -6.98
C GLU A 156 -13.08 12.32 -6.16
N ARG A 157 -12.78 11.13 -6.72
CA ARG A 157 -12.96 9.85 -6.03
C ARG A 157 -12.16 9.77 -4.73
N LEU A 158 -10.96 10.35 -4.70
CA LEU A 158 -10.14 10.42 -3.49
C LEU A 158 -10.63 11.50 -2.52
N TRP A 159 -11.21 12.59 -3.00
CA TRP A 159 -11.72 13.67 -2.18
C TRP A 159 -13.01 13.29 -1.47
N VAL A 160 -13.96 12.68 -2.19
CA VAL A 160 -15.30 12.29 -1.72
C VAL A 160 -15.22 11.06 -0.81
N HIS A 161 -14.68 11.30 0.38
CA HIS A 161 -14.40 10.28 1.38
C HIS A 161 -14.65 10.82 2.79
N GLY A 162 -15.11 9.93 3.69
CA GLY A 162 -15.52 10.31 5.04
C GLY A 162 -14.37 10.61 6.01
N LYS A 163 -13.13 10.24 5.66
CA LYS A 163 -11.94 10.50 6.50
C LYS A 163 -10.93 11.38 5.77
N SER A 164 -10.12 12.08 6.56
CA SER A 164 -8.98 12.84 6.05
C SER A 164 -8.03 11.94 5.28
N GLN A 165 -7.61 12.39 4.10
CA GLN A 165 -6.68 11.66 3.27
C GLN A 165 -5.22 11.98 3.62
N PRO A 166 -4.27 11.12 3.23
CA PRO A 166 -2.85 11.39 3.43
C PRO A 166 -2.43 12.72 2.80
N LYS A 167 -1.49 13.42 3.45
CA LYS A 167 -0.94 14.71 2.98
C LYS A 167 -0.38 14.67 1.55
N GLN A 168 -0.05 13.48 1.05
CA GLN A 168 0.42 13.25 -0.32
C GLN A 168 -0.63 13.63 -1.37
N CYS A 169 -1.92 13.63 -1.00
CA CYS A 169 -3.06 14.01 -1.84
C CYS A 169 -3.28 15.51 -1.87
N ASP A 170 -2.81 16.27 -0.87
CA ASP A 170 -3.05 17.71 -0.77
C ASP A 170 -2.65 18.50 -2.03
N PRO A 171 -1.50 18.22 -2.69
CA PRO A 171 -1.16 18.92 -3.94
C PRO A 171 -2.12 18.61 -5.10
N LEU A 172 -2.65 17.38 -5.16
CA LEU A 172 -3.63 17.01 -6.18
C LEU A 172 -4.94 17.77 -5.95
N PHE A 173 -5.43 17.75 -4.71
CA PHE A 173 -6.66 18.44 -4.34
C PHE A 173 -6.52 19.94 -4.51
N ALA A 174 -5.41 20.55 -4.09
CA ALA A 174 -5.19 21.98 -4.29
C ALA A 174 -5.22 22.37 -5.77
N ALA A 175 -4.65 21.55 -6.65
CA ALA A 175 -4.70 21.78 -8.09
C ALA A 175 -6.12 21.60 -8.66
N TRP A 176 -6.83 20.55 -8.23
CA TRP A 176 -8.20 20.24 -8.64
C TRP A 176 -9.18 21.35 -8.22
N LEU A 177 -9.11 21.80 -6.96
CA LEU A 177 -9.90 22.93 -6.47
C LEU A 177 -9.60 24.22 -7.23
N LYS A 178 -8.32 24.50 -7.53
CA LYS A 178 -7.92 25.69 -8.29
C LYS A 178 -8.42 25.66 -9.74
N ALA A 179 -8.63 24.46 -10.30
CA ALA A 179 -9.18 24.29 -11.64
C ALA A 179 -10.70 24.56 -11.72
N GLY A 180 -11.38 24.77 -10.59
CA GLY A 180 -12.83 25.04 -10.56
C GLY A 180 -13.69 23.79 -10.67
N GLU A 181 -13.09 22.61 -10.51
CA GLU A 181 -13.76 21.29 -10.64
C GLU A 181 -14.55 20.90 -9.38
N LEU A 182 -14.58 21.75 -8.35
CA LEU A 182 -15.29 21.48 -7.10
C LEU A 182 -16.62 22.26 -7.09
N ASP A 183 -17.73 21.53 -7.18
CA ASP A 183 -19.08 22.06 -7.01
C ASP A 183 -19.70 21.68 -5.65
N ASP A 184 -20.91 22.20 -5.42
CA ASP A 184 -21.66 21.97 -4.18
C ASP A 184 -22.12 20.52 -4.00
N GLU A 185 -22.39 19.79 -5.09
CA GLU A 185 -22.78 18.38 -5.01
C GLU A 185 -21.63 17.55 -4.43
N VAL A 186 -20.41 17.81 -4.92
CA VAL A 186 -19.20 17.12 -4.43
C VAL A 186 -18.87 17.52 -2.99
N VAL A 187 -19.00 18.81 -2.63
CA VAL A 187 -18.81 19.28 -1.24
C VAL A 187 -19.81 18.61 -0.31
N TRP A 188 -21.09 18.57 -0.71
CA TRP A 188 -22.16 17.96 0.07
C TRP A 188 -21.95 16.46 0.24
N ALA A 189 -21.61 15.74 -0.82
CA ALA A 189 -21.32 14.31 -0.77
C ALA A 189 -20.19 14.00 0.23
N ARG A 190 -19.13 14.82 0.25
CA ARG A 190 -18.06 14.65 1.24
C ARG A 190 -18.51 15.00 2.67
N LEU A 191 -19.37 16.00 2.85
CA LEU A 191 -19.94 16.35 4.16
C LEU A 191 -20.72 15.19 4.75
N LEU A 192 -21.61 14.56 3.98
CA LEU A 192 -22.39 13.40 4.42
C LEU A 192 -21.48 12.22 4.79
N LYS A 193 -20.50 11.89 3.95
CA LYS A 193 -19.52 10.84 4.28
C LYS A 193 -18.74 11.16 5.56
N ALA A 194 -18.36 12.42 5.76
CA ALA A 194 -17.63 12.85 6.96
C ALA A 194 -18.51 12.82 8.22
N PHE A 195 -19.81 13.12 8.08
CA PHE A 195 -20.82 12.96 9.11
C PHE A 195 -20.87 11.48 9.55
N ASP A 196 -21.06 10.55 8.62
CA ASP A 196 -21.18 9.12 8.91
C ASP A 196 -19.90 8.54 9.53
N ALA A 197 -18.75 9.01 9.07
CA ALA A 197 -17.44 8.63 9.59
C ALA A 197 -17.05 9.35 10.90
N ARG A 198 -17.95 10.17 11.46
CA ARG A 198 -17.79 10.90 12.73
C ARG A 198 -16.60 11.86 12.74
N GLN A 199 -16.34 12.53 11.62
CA GLN A 199 -15.19 13.42 11.43
C GLN A 199 -15.58 14.89 11.53
N ARG A 200 -16.01 15.34 12.72
CA ARG A 200 -16.47 16.73 12.96
C ARG A 200 -15.50 17.81 12.45
N THR A 201 -14.20 17.65 12.67
CA THR A 201 -13.18 18.60 12.21
C THR A 201 -13.10 18.64 10.68
N LEU A 202 -13.23 17.48 10.02
CA LEU A 202 -13.28 17.40 8.57
C LEU A 202 -14.55 18.07 8.05
N MET A 203 -15.71 17.82 8.66
CA MET A 203 -16.96 18.47 8.25
C MET A 203 -16.83 20.00 8.28
N LYS A 204 -16.27 20.58 9.35
CA LYS A 204 -16.01 22.03 9.43
C LYS A 204 -15.05 22.54 8.37
N TYR A 205 -14.08 21.73 7.97
CA TYR A 205 -13.17 22.07 6.89
C TYR A 205 -13.88 22.06 5.53
N VAL A 206 -14.64 21.00 5.25
CA VAL A 206 -15.33 20.80 3.97
C VAL A 206 -16.47 21.82 3.79
N ALA A 207 -17.24 22.13 4.84
CA ALA A 207 -18.32 23.12 4.78
C ALA A 207 -17.86 24.51 4.29
N ARG A 208 -16.61 24.88 4.55
CA ARG A 208 -16.02 26.15 4.09
C ARG A 208 -15.66 26.16 2.59
N LYS A 209 -15.84 25.05 1.90
CA LYS A 209 -15.57 24.90 0.46
C LYS A 209 -16.83 25.04 -0.40
N GLY A 210 -18.02 24.97 0.21
CA GLY A 210 -19.28 25.18 -0.49
C GLY A 210 -19.54 26.65 -0.83
N SER A 211 -20.48 26.85 -1.74
CA SER A 211 -20.99 28.16 -2.15
C SER A 211 -21.70 28.92 -1.02
N ALA A 212 -22.22 30.10 -1.32
CA ALA A 212 -23.07 30.83 -0.38
C ALA A 212 -24.43 30.12 -0.19
N GLU A 213 -24.90 29.43 -1.23
CA GLU A 213 -26.16 28.72 -1.31
C GLU A 213 -26.13 27.42 -0.50
N LEU A 214 -25.01 26.69 -0.50
CA LEU A 214 -24.82 25.46 0.28
C LEU A 214 -24.55 25.73 1.77
N ARG A 215 -24.06 26.92 2.12
CA ARG A 215 -23.62 27.24 3.49
C ARG A 215 -24.70 27.02 4.55
N PRO A 216 -25.95 27.50 4.41
CA PRO A 216 -27.01 27.25 5.39
C PRO A 216 -27.28 25.75 5.61
N TRP A 217 -27.21 24.94 4.55
CA TRP A 217 -27.41 23.49 4.64
C TRP A 217 -26.25 22.80 5.35
N SER A 218 -25.03 23.21 5.06
CA SER A 218 -23.82 22.74 5.75
C SER A 218 -23.85 23.04 7.25
N GLU A 219 -24.34 24.23 7.63
CA GLU A 219 -24.50 24.64 9.02
C GLU A 219 -25.57 23.81 9.74
N LYS A 220 -26.71 23.54 9.11
CA LYS A 220 -27.75 22.65 9.65
C LYS A 220 -27.22 21.23 9.86
N LEU A 221 -26.51 20.67 8.89
CA LEU A 221 -25.89 19.34 9.02
C LEU A 221 -24.89 19.28 10.19
N LEU A 222 -24.06 20.31 10.35
CA LEU A 222 -23.14 20.45 11.48
C LEU A 222 -23.86 20.60 12.83
N ALA A 223 -25.00 21.31 12.86
CA ALA A 223 -25.82 21.48 14.05
C ALA A 223 -26.46 20.15 14.48
N VAL A 224 -27.02 19.41 13.53
CA VAL A 224 -27.59 18.07 13.75
C VAL A 224 -26.51 17.09 14.23
N TYR A 225 -25.32 17.13 13.64
CA TYR A 225 -24.20 16.31 14.12
C TYR A 225 -23.86 16.62 15.59
N ALA A 226 -23.90 17.89 15.98
CA ALA A 226 -23.55 18.32 17.32
C ALA A 226 -24.63 18.02 18.36
N LYS A 227 -25.92 18.10 17.97
CA LYS A 227 -27.09 17.90 18.83
C LYS A 227 -28.20 17.18 18.06
N PRO A 228 -28.09 15.86 17.87
CA PRO A 228 -29.07 15.11 17.07
C PRO A 228 -30.46 15.04 17.71
N ASP A 229 -30.56 15.19 19.03
CA ASP A 229 -31.82 15.31 19.78
C ASP A 229 -32.63 16.57 19.43
N LYS A 230 -31.98 17.57 18.80
CA LYS A 230 -32.61 18.82 18.36
C LYS A 230 -33.01 18.81 16.89
N LEU A 231 -33.04 17.64 16.25
CA LEU A 231 -33.35 17.51 14.83
C LEU A 231 -34.74 18.06 14.48
N ALA A 232 -35.81 17.73 15.22
CA ALA A 232 -37.15 18.27 14.95
C ALA A 232 -37.27 19.80 15.08
N GLY A 233 -36.34 20.44 15.80
CA GLY A 233 -36.27 21.89 15.89
C GLY A 233 -35.60 22.57 14.69
N GLN A 234 -35.05 21.80 13.75
CA GLN A 234 -34.44 22.34 12.53
C GLN A 234 -35.51 22.63 11.48
N SER A 235 -35.43 23.80 10.85
CA SER A 235 -36.25 24.08 9.66
C SER A 235 -35.71 23.28 8.47
N LEU A 236 -36.40 22.20 8.11
CA LEU A 236 -36.07 21.30 7.00
C LEU A 236 -37.25 21.25 6.00
N PRO A 237 -37.30 22.17 5.02
CA PRO A 237 -38.33 22.16 3.97
C PRO A 237 -38.37 20.84 3.21
N ALA A 238 -39.57 20.28 3.02
CA ALA A 238 -39.76 18.95 2.43
C ALA A 238 -39.40 18.87 0.93
N ASP A 239 -39.35 20.01 0.24
CA ASP A 239 -39.01 20.14 -1.18
C ASP A 239 -37.50 20.21 -1.45
N SER A 240 -36.66 20.25 -0.41
CA SER A 240 -35.20 20.30 -0.55
C SER A 240 -34.56 18.92 -0.38
N PRO A 241 -33.72 18.46 -1.33
CA PRO A 241 -33.00 17.20 -1.18
C PRO A 241 -32.04 17.22 0.03
N TYR A 242 -31.46 18.38 0.36
CA TYR A 242 -30.60 18.53 1.54
C TYR A 242 -31.35 18.27 2.85
N SER A 243 -32.65 18.60 2.93
CA SER A 243 -33.47 18.32 4.10
C SER A 243 -33.59 16.82 4.36
N ALA A 244 -33.86 16.04 3.31
CA ALA A 244 -33.98 14.59 3.39
C ALA A 244 -32.68 13.94 3.86
N ASP A 245 -31.54 14.39 3.34
CA ASP A 245 -30.23 13.93 3.77
C ASP A 245 -29.95 14.26 5.24
N ILE A 246 -30.16 15.52 5.65
CA ILE A 246 -29.95 15.95 7.04
C ILE A 246 -30.82 15.15 8.00
N ALA A 247 -32.10 14.97 7.67
CA ALA A 247 -33.04 14.21 8.50
C ALA A 247 -32.62 12.73 8.60
N SER A 248 -32.31 12.10 7.46
CA SER A 248 -31.98 10.68 7.40
C SER A 248 -30.67 10.35 8.11
N HIS A 249 -29.59 11.12 7.84
CA HIS A 249 -28.32 10.95 8.52
C HIS A 249 -28.42 11.32 10.02
N GLY A 250 -29.17 12.38 10.35
CA GLY A 250 -29.43 12.83 11.71
C GLY A 250 -30.16 11.78 12.56
N LEU A 251 -31.27 11.24 12.06
CA LEU A 251 -32.05 10.20 12.73
C LEU A 251 -31.25 8.91 12.88
N ALA A 252 -30.56 8.46 11.82
CA ALA A 252 -29.71 7.27 11.90
C ALA A 252 -28.58 7.44 12.93
N TYR A 253 -28.03 8.65 13.04
CA TYR A 253 -27.04 8.98 14.06
C TYR A 253 -27.64 9.02 15.46
N LEU A 254 -28.82 9.65 15.65
CA LEU A 254 -29.53 9.65 16.93
C LEU A 254 -29.88 8.24 17.39
N ALA A 255 -30.40 7.40 16.49
CA ALA A 255 -30.85 6.05 16.78
C ALA A 255 -29.72 5.17 17.36
N ARG A 256 -28.46 5.47 17.04
CA ARG A 256 -27.31 4.77 17.64
C ARG A 256 -27.11 5.05 19.12
N TYR A 257 -27.57 6.19 19.62
CA TYR A 257 -27.41 6.63 21.01
C TYR A 257 -28.73 6.62 21.80
N SER A 258 -29.85 6.88 21.12
CA SER A 258 -31.19 6.87 21.69
C SER A 258 -32.21 6.40 20.63
N PRO A 259 -32.37 5.07 20.47
CA PRO A 259 -33.35 4.49 19.53
C PRO A 259 -34.78 4.97 19.77
N GLU A 260 -35.17 5.11 21.04
CA GLU A 260 -36.52 5.54 21.46
C GLU A 260 -36.81 6.98 21.02
N GLN A 261 -35.87 7.90 21.24
CA GLN A 261 -36.02 9.29 20.79
C GLN A 261 -36.01 9.38 19.26
N ALA A 262 -35.18 8.58 18.59
CA ALA A 262 -35.17 8.54 17.13
C ALA A 262 -36.49 7.99 16.56
N LEU A 263 -37.09 6.98 17.19
CA LEU A 263 -38.39 6.44 16.80
C LEU A 263 -39.49 7.48 17.01
N ALA A 264 -39.53 8.15 18.16
CA ALA A 264 -40.49 9.21 18.43
C ALA A 264 -40.44 10.30 17.36
N LEU A 265 -39.23 10.77 17.01
CA LEU A 265 -39.02 11.76 15.96
C LEU A 265 -39.35 11.29 14.54
N TRP A 266 -39.39 9.97 14.29
CA TRP A 266 -39.77 9.41 12.98
C TRP A 266 -41.28 9.28 12.81
N THR A 267 -41.99 9.09 13.91
CA THR A 267 -43.45 8.89 13.92
C THR A 267 -44.26 10.18 14.04
N ASP A 268 -43.62 11.28 14.45
CA ASP A 268 -44.19 12.63 14.48
C ASP A 268 -44.23 13.27 13.08
#